data_AF-A0A060CFI2-F1
#
_entry.id   AF-A0A060CFI2-F1
#
_cell.length_a   1.000
_cell.length_b   1.000
_cell.length_c   1.000
_cell.angle_alpha   90.00
_cell.angle_beta   90.00
_cell.angle_gamma   90.00
#
_symmetry.space_group_name_H-M   'P 1'
#
loop_
_entity.id
_entity.type
_entity.pdbx_description
1 polymer ?
#
loop_
_entity_poly.entity_id
_entity_poly.type
_entity_poly.pdbx_seq_one_letter_code
_entity_poly.pdbx_strand_id
1 'polypeptide(L)' 'DDGTGTLARSKKKSFGWYKEVIASRGASLKA' A
#
# COMPACT_ATOMS: atom_id res chain seq x y z
N ASP A 1 -14.19 -22.69 10.23
CA ASP A 1 -13.49 -21.85 9.25
C ASP A 1 -13.92 -22.35 7.89
N ASP A 2 -14.78 -21.61 7.20
CA ASP A 2 -15.35 -22.06 5.91
C ASP A 2 -14.33 -21.96 4.76
N GLY A 3 -13.11 -21.49 5.05
CA GLY A 3 -12.00 -21.47 4.10
C GLY A 3 -12.25 -20.56 2.90
N THR A 4 -13.22 -19.65 2.98
CA THR A 4 -13.59 -18.81 1.85
C THR A 4 -12.55 -17.70 1.64
N GLY A 5 -11.76 -17.83 0.58
CA GLY A 5 -10.77 -16.84 0.21
C GLY A 5 -10.06 -17.20 -1.09
N THR A 6 -9.95 -16.25 -2.02
CA THR A 6 -9.29 -16.47 -3.32
C THR A 6 -7.77 -16.35 -3.27
N LEU A 7 -7.22 -15.90 -2.12
CA LEU A 7 -5.81 -15.53 -1.93
C LEU A 7 -5.29 -14.47 -2.93
N ALA A 8 -6.18 -13.85 -3.70
CA ALA A 8 -5.82 -12.84 -4.67
C ALA A 8 -5.29 -11.59 -3.95
N ARG A 9 -4.11 -11.12 -4.37
CA ARG A 9 -3.54 -9.88 -3.85
C ARG A 9 -4.03 -8.70 -4.68
N SER A 10 -4.47 -7.65 -4.00
CA SER A 10 -4.83 -6.39 -4.62
C SER A 10 -4.20 -5.21 -3.87
N LYS A 11 -3.93 -4.12 -4.60
CA LYS A 11 -3.37 -2.91 -4.01
C LYS A 11 -4.48 -2.15 -3.30
N LYS A 12 -4.27 -1.84 -2.02
CA LYS A 12 -5.11 -0.89 -1.27
C LYS A 12 -4.83 0.53 -1.75
N LYS A 13 -5.73 1.48 -1.46
CA LYS A 13 -5.53 2.91 -1.73
C LYS A 13 -4.18 3.43 -1.21
N SER A 14 -3.77 2.97 -0.04
CA SER A 14 -2.50 3.36 0.61
C SER A 14 -1.24 2.79 -0.06
N PHE A 15 -1.36 1.83 -0.98
CA PHE A 15 -0.20 1.21 -1.61
C PHE A 15 0.63 2.24 -2.41
N GLY A 16 -0.05 3.05 -3.23
CA GLY A 16 0.62 4.08 -4.03
C GLY A 16 1.23 5.17 -3.16
N TRP A 17 0.46 5.67 -2.20
CA TRP A 17 0.91 6.69 -1.25
C TRP A 17 2.18 6.25 -0.51
N TYR A 18 2.22 5.04 0.05
CA TYR A 18 3.39 4.61 0.83
C TYR A 18 4.61 4.30 -0.04
N LYS A 19 4.40 3.82 -1.29
CA LYS A 19 5.47 3.69 -2.28
C LYS A 19 6.19 5.04 -2.49
N GLU A 20 5.43 6.14 -2.59
CA GLU A 20 5.96 7.48 -2.79
C GLU A 20 6.71 8.01 -1.56
N VAL A 21 6.18 7.76 -0.36
CA VAL A 21 6.87 8.09 0.90
C VAL A 21 8.25 7.42 0.96
N ILE A 22 8.34 6.13 0.63
CA ILE A 22 9.62 5.40 0.63
C ILE A 22 10.57 5.98 -0.43
N ALA A 23 10.09 6.15 -1.66
CA ALA A 23 10.91 6.63 -2.78
C ALA A 23 11.49 8.03 -2.52
N SER A 24 10.72 8.89 -1.84
CA SER A 24 11.14 10.25 -1.49
C SER A 24 11.95 10.33 -0.19
N ARG A 25 12.23 9.21 0.48
CA ARG A 25 12.83 9.16 1.83
C ARG A 25 12.06 10.05 2.82
N GLY A 26 10.74 10.09 2.70
CA GLY A 26 9.85 10.91 3.53
C GLY A 26 9.72 12.37 3.10
N ALA A 27 10.35 12.81 2.01
CA ALA A 27 10.22 14.19 1.53
C ALA A 27 8.80 14.51 1.04
N SER A 28 8.04 13.53 0.53
CA SER A 28 6.65 13.71 0.08
C SER A 28 5.65 14.05 1.20
N LEU A 29 6.09 14.06 2.46
CA LEU A 29 5.28 14.40 3.63
C LEU A 29 5.48 15.84 4.10
N LYS A 30 6.39 16.61 3.47
CA LYS A 30 6.70 17.98 3.86
C LYS A 30 5.93 18.97 2.96
N ALA A 31 5.43 20.05 3.58
CA ALA A 31 4.79 21.18 2.91
C ALA A 31 5.81 22.15 2.31
#